data_AF-A0A0E3PGZ1-F1
#
_entry.id   AF-A0A0E3PGZ1-F1
#
_cell.length_a   1.000
_cell.length_b   1.000
_cell.length_c   1.000
_cell.angle_alpha   90.00
_cell.angle_beta   90.00
_cell.angle_gamma   90.00
#
_symmetry.space_group_name_H-M   'P 1'
#
loop_
_entity.id
_entity.type
_entity.pdbx_description
1 polymer ?
#
loop_
_entity_poly.entity_id
_entity_poly.type
_entity_poly.pdbx_seq_one_letter_code
_entity_poly.pdbx_strand_id
1 'polypeptide(L)'
;MYFLTTWIEGEGAETVLPGLSSKEQYRFGVRAGEILKMIHQIPAAKNQLSWPERFNRKIDRNITNYKACGIHLRGAEKIIGYIEQNRYLLENRPQCFQHGDYHAGNMIVTKSGELGIIDFDRLDSGDPWEEFDRITWCAGISTAFASGRINGYFDHNVPVLFFRLMALYIASNQLSSIPWSIPYGQEEVRTMLRQAEDVLKWYGGFETYMPKWYISGPPE
;
A
#
# COMPACT_ATOMS: atom_id res chain seq x y z
N MET A 1 -23.12 4.64 14.45
CA MET A 1 -22.08 5.34 15.23
C MET A 1 -21.68 6.57 14.43
N TYR A 2 -21.48 7.73 15.05
CA TYR A 2 -20.91 8.91 14.38
C TYR A 2 -19.74 9.43 15.22
N PHE A 3 -18.74 10.00 14.54
CA PHE A 3 -17.58 10.63 15.16
C PHE A 3 -17.53 12.09 14.71
N LEU A 4 -17.12 12.97 15.63
CA LEU A 4 -16.82 14.37 15.31
C LEU A 4 -15.31 14.57 15.47
N THR A 5 -14.64 14.92 14.38
CA THR A 5 -13.19 15.15 14.33
C THR A 5 -12.89 16.63 14.08
N THR A 6 -11.66 17.05 14.39
CA THR A 6 -11.19 18.38 14.04
C THR A 6 -10.91 18.48 12.53
N TRP A 7 -11.29 19.60 11.93
CA TRP A 7 -11.01 19.88 10.51
C TRP A 7 -9.53 20.24 10.29
N ILE A 8 -8.94 19.70 9.23
CA ILE A 8 -7.59 20.09 8.77
C ILE A 8 -7.76 20.94 7.51
N GLU A 9 -7.40 22.22 7.60
CA GLU A 9 -7.46 23.14 6.46
C GLU A 9 -6.35 22.85 5.45
N GLY A 10 -6.72 22.52 4.21
CA GLY A 10 -5.79 22.23 3.13
C GLY A 10 -6.45 21.62 1.90
N GLU A 11 -5.64 21.06 1.02
CA GLU A 11 -6.09 20.38 -0.21
C GLU A 11 -5.61 18.92 -0.21
N GLY A 12 -6.39 18.01 -0.80
CA GLY A 12 -6.05 16.59 -0.91
C GLY A 12 -4.72 16.38 -1.64
N ALA A 13 -3.85 15.55 -1.07
CA ALA A 13 -2.52 15.35 -1.62
C ALA A 13 -2.58 14.74 -3.03
N GLU A 14 -3.55 13.88 -3.34
CA GLU A 14 -3.74 13.35 -4.70
C GLU A 14 -4.01 14.42 -5.76
N THR A 15 -4.59 15.56 -5.35
CA THR A 15 -4.87 16.70 -6.23
C THR A 15 -3.67 17.64 -6.35
N VAL A 16 -2.95 17.86 -5.24
CA VAL A 16 -1.79 18.75 -5.21
C VAL A 16 -0.58 18.14 -5.90
N LEU A 17 -0.29 16.86 -5.64
CA LEU A 17 0.94 16.20 -6.08
C LEU A 17 1.22 16.34 -7.58
N PRO A 18 0.26 16.12 -8.51
CA PRO A 18 0.49 16.26 -9.96
C PRO A 18 0.99 17.64 -10.42
N GLY A 19 0.68 18.70 -9.66
CA GLY A 19 1.10 20.08 -9.98
C GLY A 19 2.49 20.45 -9.46
N LEU A 20 3.11 19.61 -8.63
CA LEU A 20 4.40 19.88 -7.99
C LEU A 20 5.58 19.34 -8.82
N SER A 21 6.77 19.87 -8.58
CA SER A 21 8.01 19.28 -9.12
C SER A 21 8.27 17.89 -8.54
N SER A 22 8.99 17.03 -9.27
CA SER A 22 9.38 15.69 -8.79
C SER A 22 10.13 15.75 -7.45
N LYS A 23 10.93 16.80 -7.21
CA LYS A 23 11.65 17.03 -5.95
C LYS A 23 10.70 17.33 -4.79
N GLU A 24 9.66 18.13 -5.01
CA GLU A 24 8.65 18.44 -4.01
C GLU A 24 7.75 17.23 -3.73
N GLN A 25 7.34 16.50 -4.77
CA GLN A 25 6.62 15.23 -4.64
C GLN A 25 7.44 14.24 -3.79
N TYR A 26 8.73 14.08 -4.08
CA TYR A 26 9.62 13.23 -3.30
C TYR A 26 9.73 13.69 -1.84
N ARG A 27 9.86 15.00 -1.59
CA ARG A 27 9.91 15.57 -0.22
C ARG A 27 8.64 15.28 0.57
N PHE A 28 7.47 15.45 -0.03
CA PHE A 28 6.19 15.04 0.58
C PHE A 28 6.15 13.54 0.83
N GLY A 29 6.68 12.74 -0.10
CA GLY A 29 6.82 11.30 0.06
C GLY A 29 7.63 10.95 1.30
N VAL A 30 8.84 11.52 1.44
CA VAL A 30 9.71 11.32 2.61
C VAL A 30 8.97 11.65 3.89
N ARG A 31 8.28 12.80 3.94
CA ARG A 31 7.51 13.19 5.12
C ARG A 31 6.38 12.21 5.45
N ALA A 32 5.66 11.72 4.45
CA ALA A 32 4.64 10.69 4.63
C ALA A 32 5.24 9.36 5.12
N GLY A 33 6.45 9.00 4.71
CA GLY A 33 7.18 7.84 5.22
C GLY A 33 7.56 7.98 6.70
N GLU A 34 8.09 9.14 7.09
CA GLU A 34 8.43 9.48 8.48
C GLU A 34 7.20 9.43 9.40
N ILE A 35 6.06 9.97 8.95
CA ILE A 35 4.81 9.94 9.71
C ILE A 35 4.33 8.51 9.91
N LEU A 36 4.33 7.68 8.86
CA LEU A 36 3.92 6.28 8.96
C LEU A 36 4.83 5.50 9.92
N LYS A 37 6.13 5.79 9.91
CA LYS A 37 7.08 5.21 10.87
C LYS A 37 6.71 5.55 12.31
N MET A 38 6.27 6.78 12.59
CA MET A 38 5.79 7.16 13.92
C MET A 38 4.51 6.41 14.32
N ILE A 39 3.56 6.25 13.39
CA ILE A 39 2.33 5.46 13.63
C ILE A 39 2.68 4.02 14.02
N HIS A 40 3.60 3.39 13.29
CA HIS A 40 4.04 2.01 13.53
C HIS A 40 4.85 1.81 14.83
N GLN A 41 5.17 2.87 15.58
CA GLN A 41 5.75 2.73 16.92
C GLN A 41 4.70 2.35 17.98
N ILE A 42 3.41 2.53 17.67
CA ILE A 42 2.33 2.12 18.56
C ILE A 42 2.20 0.59 18.50
N PRO A 43 2.30 -0.13 19.63
CA PRO A 43 2.26 -1.58 19.64
C PRO A 43 0.87 -2.11 19.25
N ALA A 44 0.84 -3.27 18.60
CA ALA A 44 -0.41 -3.99 18.36
C ALA A 44 -1.07 -4.40 19.69
N ALA A 45 -2.39 -4.65 19.64
CA ALA A 45 -3.12 -5.18 20.78
C ALA A 45 -2.51 -6.50 21.27
N LYS A 46 -2.58 -6.75 22.58
CA LYS A 46 -2.07 -8.00 23.18
C LYS A 46 -2.91 -9.20 22.72
N ASN A 47 -2.28 -10.38 22.75
CA ASN A 47 -2.92 -11.69 22.49
C ASN A 47 -3.48 -11.86 21.06
N GLN A 48 -2.92 -11.17 20.07
CA GLN A 48 -3.23 -11.46 18.68
C GLN A 48 -2.56 -12.75 18.22
N LEU A 49 -3.21 -13.44 17.28
CA LEU A 49 -2.59 -14.53 16.53
C LEU A 49 -1.32 -14.03 15.85
N SER A 50 -0.40 -14.97 15.57
CA SER A 50 0.83 -14.63 14.86
C SER A 50 0.52 -14.05 13.48
N TRP A 51 1.41 -13.20 12.98
CA TRP A 51 1.22 -12.60 11.65
C TRP A 51 1.12 -13.66 10.52
N PRO A 52 1.94 -14.72 10.48
CA PRO A 52 1.77 -15.82 9.53
C PRO A 52 0.36 -16.41 9.57
N GLU A 53 -0.19 -16.71 10.75
CA GLU A 53 -1.52 -17.31 10.87
C GLU A 53 -2.61 -16.37 10.32
N ARG A 54 -2.55 -15.08 10.66
CA ARG A 54 -3.54 -14.10 10.21
C ARG A 54 -3.44 -13.85 8.71
N PHE A 55 -2.24 -13.59 8.21
CA PHE A 55 -2.07 -13.19 6.83
C PHE A 55 -2.20 -14.35 5.85
N ASN A 56 -1.81 -15.58 6.22
CA ASN A 56 -2.09 -16.74 5.38
C ASN A 56 -3.59 -17.00 5.23
N ARG A 57 -4.40 -16.85 6.31
CA ARG A 57 -5.87 -16.90 6.19
C ARG A 57 -6.41 -15.81 5.27
N LYS A 58 -5.84 -14.59 5.34
CA LYS A 58 -6.19 -13.48 4.42
C LYS A 58 -5.86 -13.85 2.97
N ILE A 59 -4.68 -14.41 2.70
CA ILE A 59 -4.30 -14.88 1.37
C ILE A 59 -5.28 -15.94 0.86
N ASP A 60 -5.57 -16.99 1.66
CA ASP A 60 -6.42 -18.10 1.24
C ASP A 60 -7.83 -17.63 0.90
N ARG A 61 -8.39 -16.74 1.73
CA ARG A 61 -9.65 -16.05 1.47
C ARG A 61 -9.59 -15.24 0.17
N ASN A 62 -8.54 -14.43 -0.02
CA ASN A 62 -8.40 -13.56 -1.20
C ASN A 62 -8.34 -14.39 -2.50
N ILE A 63 -7.54 -15.45 -2.52
CA ILE A 63 -7.43 -16.37 -3.67
C ILE A 63 -8.76 -17.05 -3.94
N THR A 64 -9.44 -17.54 -2.89
CA THR A 64 -10.72 -18.23 -3.00
C THR A 64 -11.79 -17.30 -3.58
N ASN A 65 -11.91 -16.09 -3.04
CA ASN A 65 -12.88 -15.10 -3.50
C ASN A 65 -12.61 -14.66 -4.93
N TYR A 66 -11.33 -14.44 -5.29
CA TYR A 66 -10.95 -14.13 -6.66
C TYR A 66 -11.36 -15.24 -7.63
N LYS A 67 -11.02 -16.50 -7.33
CA LYS A 67 -11.40 -17.64 -8.18
C LYS A 67 -12.91 -17.81 -8.34
N ALA A 68 -13.68 -17.46 -7.32
CA ALA A 68 -15.14 -17.57 -7.33
C ALA A 68 -15.86 -16.39 -8.02
N CYS A 69 -15.19 -15.25 -8.24
CA CYS A 69 -15.89 -14.01 -8.63
C CYS A 69 -16.27 -13.89 -10.11
N GLY A 70 -15.78 -14.80 -10.96
CA GLY A 70 -16.11 -14.84 -12.39
C GLY A 70 -15.41 -13.77 -13.25
N ILE A 71 -14.58 -12.90 -12.67
CA ILE A 71 -13.81 -11.89 -13.39
C ILE A 71 -12.41 -12.41 -13.69
N HIS A 72 -12.03 -12.37 -14.97
CA HIS A 72 -10.70 -12.80 -15.41
C HIS A 72 -9.70 -11.65 -15.38
N LEU A 73 -8.59 -11.84 -14.66
CA LEU A 73 -7.42 -10.95 -14.69
C LEU A 73 -6.30 -11.68 -15.44
N ARG A 74 -5.86 -11.10 -16.56
CA ARG A 74 -4.74 -11.64 -17.31
C ARG A 74 -3.49 -11.59 -16.44
N GLY A 75 -2.85 -12.74 -16.23
CA GLY A 75 -1.65 -12.86 -15.39
C GLY A 75 -1.92 -13.19 -13.92
N ALA A 76 -3.18 -13.41 -13.52
CA ALA A 76 -3.53 -13.81 -12.15
C ALA A 76 -2.75 -15.04 -11.66
N GLU A 77 -2.49 -16.03 -12.52
CA GLU A 77 -1.69 -17.21 -12.16
C GLU A 77 -0.25 -16.86 -11.78
N LYS A 78 0.35 -15.82 -12.38
CA LYS A 78 1.68 -15.34 -11.97
C LYS A 78 1.61 -14.71 -10.57
N ILE A 79 0.54 -13.96 -10.28
CA ILE A 79 0.31 -13.36 -8.96
C ILE A 79 0.15 -14.46 -7.90
N ILE A 80 -0.73 -15.43 -8.15
CA ILE A 80 -0.97 -16.57 -7.24
C ILE A 80 0.32 -17.37 -7.04
N GLY A 81 1.04 -17.69 -8.13
CA GLY A 81 2.32 -18.39 -8.05
C GLY A 81 3.37 -17.65 -7.21
N TYR A 82 3.48 -16.33 -7.37
CA TYR A 82 4.38 -15.51 -6.56
C TYR A 82 3.99 -15.53 -5.08
N ILE A 83 2.69 -15.40 -4.77
CA ILE A 83 2.19 -15.46 -3.39
C ILE A 83 2.57 -16.77 -2.73
N GLU A 84 2.22 -17.90 -3.36
CA GLU A 84 2.45 -19.23 -2.80
C GLU A 84 3.94 -19.50 -2.54
N GLN A 85 4.81 -19.07 -3.47
CA GLN A 85 6.26 -19.23 -3.32
C GLN A 85 6.88 -18.36 -2.22
N ASN A 86 6.20 -17.29 -1.79
CA ASN A 86 6.77 -16.29 -0.89
C ASN A 86 6.09 -16.21 0.49
N ARG A 87 5.13 -17.10 0.81
CA ARG A 87 4.48 -17.13 2.14
C ARG A 87 5.47 -17.24 3.30
N TYR A 88 6.61 -17.90 3.10
CA TYR A 88 7.67 -18.03 4.09
C TYR A 88 8.21 -16.67 4.59
N LEU A 89 8.03 -15.58 3.82
CA LEU A 89 8.45 -14.24 4.23
C LEU A 89 7.63 -13.69 5.40
N LEU A 90 6.44 -14.23 5.65
CA LEU A 90 5.54 -13.80 6.73
C LEU A 90 6.04 -14.25 8.11
N GLU A 91 6.99 -15.18 8.16
CA GLU A 91 7.54 -15.73 9.40
C GLU A 91 8.28 -14.68 10.22
N ASN A 92 8.10 -14.75 11.54
CA ASN A 92 8.75 -13.88 12.54
C ASN A 92 8.56 -12.37 12.29
N ARG A 93 7.48 -11.97 11.61
CA ARG A 93 7.18 -10.55 11.38
C ARG A 93 6.56 -9.92 12.65
N PRO A 94 6.99 -8.71 13.02
CA PRO A 94 6.38 -7.98 14.12
C PRO A 94 4.95 -7.56 13.75
N GLN A 95 4.17 -7.18 14.75
CA GLN A 95 2.86 -6.56 14.54
C GLN A 95 2.81 -5.22 15.28
N CYS A 96 2.34 -4.17 14.62
CA CYS A 96 2.10 -2.85 15.18
C CYS A 96 0.68 -2.38 14.88
N PHE A 97 0.26 -1.27 15.51
CA PHE A 97 -0.92 -0.54 15.09
C PHE A 97 -0.74 -0.03 13.66
N GLN A 98 -1.83 -0.05 12.89
CA GLN A 98 -1.86 0.36 11.50
C GLN A 98 -2.99 1.37 11.26
N HIS A 99 -2.77 2.31 10.35
CA HIS A 99 -3.83 3.20 9.86
C HIS A 99 -4.85 2.42 9.04
N GLY A 100 -4.38 1.47 8.22
CA GLY A 100 -5.19 0.51 7.46
C GLY A 100 -5.68 1.00 6.10
N ASP A 101 -5.41 2.26 5.74
CA ASP A 101 -5.66 2.81 4.39
C ASP A 101 -4.73 3.98 4.04
N TYR A 102 -3.44 3.81 4.32
CA TYR A 102 -2.47 4.90 4.25
C TYR A 102 -1.99 5.21 2.81
N HIS A 103 -2.66 6.14 2.14
CA HIS A 103 -2.35 6.60 0.77
C HIS A 103 -2.62 8.09 0.56
N ALA A 104 -2.22 8.64 -0.59
CA ALA A 104 -2.33 10.07 -0.91
C ALA A 104 -3.77 10.62 -0.76
N GLY A 105 -4.77 9.82 -1.15
CA GLY A 105 -6.20 10.09 -0.92
C GLY A 105 -6.60 10.45 0.53
N ASN A 106 -5.83 9.98 1.51
CA ASN A 106 -6.10 10.18 2.94
C ASN A 106 -5.07 11.14 3.55
N MET A 107 -4.51 12.04 2.73
CA MET A 107 -3.53 13.04 3.14
C MET A 107 -3.96 14.42 2.67
N ILE A 108 -3.74 15.42 3.53
CA ILE A 108 -4.05 16.83 3.27
C ILE A 108 -2.75 17.62 3.27
N VAL A 109 -2.49 18.37 2.21
CA VAL A 109 -1.42 19.38 2.18
C VAL A 109 -1.99 20.67 2.74
N THR A 110 -1.49 21.10 3.91
CA THR A 110 -1.93 22.33 4.56
C THR A 110 -1.40 23.56 3.83
N LYS A 111 -1.97 24.74 4.13
CA LYS A 111 -1.45 26.02 3.61
C LYS A 111 -0.01 26.33 4.05
N SER A 112 0.45 25.75 5.16
CA SER A 112 1.85 25.84 5.63
C SER A 112 2.80 24.89 4.88
N GLY A 113 2.28 24.02 4.00
CA GLY A 113 3.06 23.02 3.28
C GLY A 113 3.36 21.75 4.09
N GLU A 114 2.58 21.49 5.15
CA GLU A 114 2.69 20.30 5.99
C GLU A 114 1.68 19.21 5.54
N LEU A 115 1.93 17.95 5.92
CA LEU A 115 1.00 16.85 5.69
C LEU A 115 0.14 16.60 6.93
N GLY A 116 -1.18 16.70 6.77
CA GLY A 116 -2.16 16.11 7.66
C GLY A 116 -2.54 14.70 7.18
N ILE A 117 -2.75 13.79 8.12
CA ILE A 117 -3.27 12.43 7.86
C ILE A 117 -4.70 12.37 8.40
N ILE A 118 -5.63 11.84 7.59
CA ILE A 118 -7.06 11.76 7.90
C ILE A 118 -7.59 10.33 7.66
N ASP A 119 -8.88 10.10 7.90
CA ASP A 119 -9.55 8.82 7.61
C ASP A 119 -8.98 7.59 8.34
N PHE A 120 -8.86 7.72 9.66
CA PHE A 120 -8.55 6.64 10.60
C PHE A 120 -9.77 5.73 10.88
N ASP A 121 -10.59 5.40 9.87
CA ASP A 121 -11.79 4.55 10.01
C ASP A 121 -11.53 3.06 9.71
N ARG A 122 -10.33 2.73 9.20
CA ARG A 122 -9.89 1.36 8.86
C ARG A 122 -8.76 0.82 9.73
N LEU A 123 -8.64 1.33 10.96
CA LEU A 123 -7.60 0.92 11.91
C LEU A 123 -7.50 -0.60 12.04
N ASP A 124 -6.28 -1.13 11.98
CA ASP A 124 -5.98 -2.55 12.21
C ASP A 124 -4.67 -2.67 13.00
N SER A 125 -4.18 -3.90 13.12
CA SER A 125 -2.83 -4.22 13.55
C SER A 125 -2.27 -5.32 12.67
N GLY A 126 -0.99 -5.24 12.32
CA GLY A 126 -0.37 -6.16 11.37
C GLY A 126 1.11 -5.88 11.19
N ASP A 127 1.75 -6.57 10.24
CA ASP A 127 3.13 -6.25 9.88
C ASP A 127 3.20 -4.80 9.41
N PRO A 128 4.08 -3.94 9.99
CA PRO A 128 4.24 -2.56 9.55
C PRO A 128 4.44 -2.42 8.04
N TRP A 129 5.05 -3.40 7.38
CA TRP A 129 5.32 -3.31 5.95
C TRP A 129 4.11 -3.69 5.08
N GLU A 130 3.04 -4.22 5.66
CA GLU A 130 1.81 -4.56 4.93
C GLU A 130 1.01 -3.33 4.50
N GLU A 131 1.06 -2.21 5.24
CA GLU A 131 0.40 -0.95 4.84
C GLU A 131 0.96 -0.33 3.54
N PHE A 132 2.12 -0.81 3.08
CA PHE A 132 2.65 -0.44 1.78
C PHE A 132 1.92 -1.14 0.62
N ASP A 133 0.97 -2.05 0.88
CA ASP A 133 0.12 -2.63 -0.17
C ASP A 133 -0.75 -1.59 -0.91
N ARG A 134 -1.05 -0.45 -0.24
CA ARG A 134 -1.75 0.72 -0.79
C ARG A 134 -0.84 1.65 -1.58
N ILE A 135 0.48 1.45 -1.58
CA ILE A 135 1.41 2.34 -2.29
C ILE A 135 1.15 2.36 -3.81
N THR A 136 0.45 1.35 -4.34
CA THR A 136 0.05 1.29 -5.75
C THR A 136 -0.77 2.51 -6.18
N TRP A 137 -1.65 3.01 -5.30
CA TRP A 137 -2.41 4.24 -5.51
C TRP A 137 -1.51 5.47 -5.61
N CYS A 138 -0.47 5.52 -4.77
CA CYS A 138 0.50 6.60 -4.77
C CYS A 138 1.42 6.55 -5.99
N ALA A 139 1.90 5.37 -6.36
CA ALA A 139 2.76 5.18 -7.53
C ALA A 139 2.04 5.52 -8.83
N GLY A 140 0.72 5.32 -8.89
CA GLY A 140 -0.13 5.75 -10.02
C GLY A 140 -0.24 7.28 -10.16
N ILE A 141 -0.10 8.02 -9.06
CA ILE A 141 -0.13 9.50 -9.05
C ILE A 141 1.27 10.07 -9.29
N SER A 142 2.25 9.61 -8.51
CA SER A 142 3.63 10.07 -8.57
C SER A 142 4.60 9.00 -8.07
N THR A 143 5.49 8.56 -8.96
CA THR A 143 6.56 7.63 -8.64
C THR A 143 7.59 8.25 -7.67
N ALA A 144 7.81 9.57 -7.77
CA ALA A 144 8.67 10.32 -6.87
C ALA A 144 8.12 10.34 -5.44
N PHE A 145 6.82 10.62 -5.28
CA PHE A 145 6.14 10.57 -3.98
C PHE A 145 6.15 9.16 -3.38
N ALA A 146 5.78 8.14 -4.16
CA ALA A 146 5.80 6.75 -3.71
C ALA A 146 7.21 6.29 -3.28
N SER A 147 8.23 6.64 -4.05
CA SER A 147 9.63 6.33 -3.71
C SER A 147 10.09 7.09 -2.46
N GLY A 148 9.75 8.37 -2.36
CA GLY A 148 9.99 9.18 -1.17
C GLY A 148 9.37 8.55 0.08
N ARG A 149 8.14 8.02 0.00
CA ARG A 149 7.48 7.31 1.11
C ARG A 149 8.27 6.13 1.62
N ILE A 150 8.74 5.28 0.71
CA ILE A 150 9.58 4.13 1.07
C ILE A 150 10.88 4.64 1.70
N ASN A 151 11.56 5.59 1.05
CA ASN A 151 12.87 6.05 1.49
C ASN A 151 12.81 6.74 2.86
N GLY A 152 11.82 7.61 3.10
CA GLY A 152 11.63 8.29 4.38
C GLY A 152 11.26 7.34 5.52
N TYR A 153 10.48 6.28 5.25
CA TYR A 153 10.15 5.27 6.27
C TYR A 153 11.39 4.53 6.80
N PHE A 154 12.38 4.31 5.93
CA PHE A 154 13.60 3.56 6.25
C PHE A 154 14.84 4.44 6.49
N ASP A 155 14.69 5.75 6.70
CA ASP A 155 15.82 6.69 6.81
C ASP A 155 16.82 6.51 5.65
N HIS A 156 16.32 6.32 4.43
CA HIS A 156 17.06 6.04 3.20
C HIS A 156 17.86 4.72 3.16
N ASN A 157 17.68 3.82 4.14
CA ASN A 157 18.34 2.53 4.22
C ASN A 157 17.34 1.38 4.04
N VAL A 158 16.77 1.27 2.84
CA VAL A 158 15.66 0.33 2.55
C VAL A 158 16.18 -1.12 2.44
N PRO A 159 15.71 -2.06 3.29
CA PRO A 159 16.14 -3.46 3.22
C PRO A 159 15.61 -4.16 1.96
N VAL A 160 16.41 -5.06 1.35
CA VAL A 160 15.94 -5.92 0.25
C VAL A 160 14.71 -6.74 0.64
N LEU A 161 14.66 -7.21 1.90
CA LEU A 161 13.53 -7.97 2.44
C LEU A 161 12.21 -7.17 2.38
N PHE A 162 12.27 -5.85 2.56
CA PHE A 162 11.08 -5.00 2.47
C PHE A 162 10.42 -5.10 1.09
N PHE A 163 11.20 -4.99 0.00
CA PHE A 163 10.64 -5.07 -1.34
C PHE A 163 9.99 -6.42 -1.64
N ARG A 164 10.58 -7.52 -1.15
CA ARG A 164 9.99 -8.86 -1.27
C ARG A 164 8.64 -8.98 -0.57
N LEU A 165 8.56 -8.45 0.65
CA LEU A 165 7.32 -8.42 1.44
C LEU A 165 6.28 -7.48 0.84
N MET A 166 6.67 -6.28 0.43
CA MET A 166 5.79 -5.33 -0.24
C MET A 166 5.19 -5.95 -1.51
N ALA A 167 6.00 -6.64 -2.33
CA ALA A 167 5.50 -7.36 -3.50
C ALA A 167 4.49 -8.46 -3.13
N LEU A 168 4.73 -9.23 -2.05
CA LEU A 168 3.79 -10.25 -1.56
C LEU A 168 2.47 -9.61 -1.09
N TYR A 169 2.54 -8.52 -0.33
CA TYR A 169 1.37 -7.82 0.17
C TYR A 169 0.55 -7.18 -0.96
N ILE A 170 1.22 -6.50 -1.90
CA ILE A 170 0.58 -5.95 -3.11
C ILE A 170 -0.07 -7.07 -3.93
N ALA A 171 0.62 -8.20 -4.15
CA ALA A 171 0.07 -9.34 -4.89
C ALA A 171 -1.24 -9.85 -4.28
N SER A 172 -1.26 -10.07 -2.96
CA SER A 172 -2.45 -10.48 -2.23
C SER A 172 -3.57 -9.44 -2.33
N ASN A 173 -3.22 -8.15 -2.23
CA ASN A 173 -4.17 -7.04 -2.33
C ASN A 173 -4.81 -6.95 -3.72
N GLN A 174 -4.04 -7.12 -4.80
CA GLN A 174 -4.58 -7.10 -6.18
C GLN A 174 -5.67 -8.16 -6.40
N LEU A 175 -5.49 -9.35 -5.82
CA LEU A 175 -6.50 -10.41 -5.89
C LEU A 175 -7.75 -10.07 -5.07
N SER A 176 -7.61 -9.47 -3.88
CA SER A 176 -8.78 -9.09 -3.07
C SER A 176 -9.58 -7.94 -3.66
N SER A 177 -8.93 -7.00 -4.33
CA SER A 177 -9.58 -5.78 -4.81
C SER A 177 -10.63 -6.04 -5.89
N ILE A 178 -10.42 -7.05 -6.74
CA ILE A 178 -11.35 -7.40 -7.83
C ILE A 178 -12.73 -7.83 -7.29
N PRO A 179 -12.87 -8.91 -6.49
CA PRO A 179 -14.16 -9.30 -5.94
C PRO A 179 -14.76 -8.22 -5.03
N TRP A 180 -13.92 -7.46 -4.30
CA TRP A 180 -14.38 -6.35 -3.47
C TRP A 180 -15.07 -5.26 -4.29
N SER A 181 -14.60 -4.97 -5.51
CA SER A 181 -15.17 -3.90 -6.35
C SER A 181 -16.52 -4.22 -6.99
N ILE A 182 -16.91 -5.50 -7.07
CA ILE A 182 -18.13 -5.94 -7.77
C ILE A 182 -19.42 -5.27 -7.25
N PRO A 183 -19.66 -5.18 -5.92
CA PRO A 183 -20.88 -4.57 -5.41
C PRO A 183 -20.96 -3.06 -5.67
N TYR A 184 -19.84 -2.41 -5.99
CA TYR A 184 -19.76 -0.96 -6.20
C TYR A 184 -20.02 -0.55 -7.65
N GLY A 185 -19.81 -1.45 -8.61
CA GLY A 185 -20.14 -1.21 -10.01
C GLY A 185 -19.06 -1.63 -10.98
N GLN A 186 -19.39 -1.55 -12.27
CA GLN A 186 -18.48 -1.94 -13.35
C GLN A 186 -17.29 -0.99 -13.52
N GLU A 187 -17.44 0.29 -13.16
CA GLU A 187 -16.32 1.25 -13.26
C GLU A 187 -15.26 1.00 -12.19
N GLU A 188 -15.67 0.61 -10.99
CA GLU A 188 -14.81 0.20 -9.89
C GLU A 188 -14.06 -1.08 -10.26
N VAL A 189 -14.77 -2.07 -10.81
CA VAL A 189 -14.15 -3.30 -11.36
C VAL A 189 -13.08 -2.98 -12.39
N ARG A 190 -13.39 -2.13 -13.38
CA ARG A 190 -12.41 -1.71 -14.40
C ARG A 190 -11.22 -0.99 -13.79
N THR A 191 -11.44 -0.18 -12.75
CA THR A 191 -10.37 0.52 -12.05
C THR A 191 -9.44 -0.47 -11.33
N MET A 192 -9.99 -1.48 -10.65
CA MET A 192 -9.18 -2.51 -10.00
C MET A 192 -8.40 -3.36 -11.01
N LEU A 193 -9.01 -3.71 -12.15
CA LEU A 193 -8.33 -4.44 -13.22
C LEU A 193 -7.18 -3.64 -13.82
N ARG A 194 -7.39 -2.35 -14.13
CA ARG A 194 -6.32 -1.46 -14.62
C ARG A 194 -5.16 -1.37 -13.63
N GLN A 195 -5.45 -1.18 -12.34
CA GLN A 195 -4.40 -1.15 -11.32
C GLN A 195 -3.63 -2.48 -11.27
N ALA A 196 -4.33 -3.62 -11.30
CA ALA A 196 -3.68 -4.93 -11.28
C ALA A 196 -2.79 -5.16 -12.51
N GLU A 197 -3.21 -4.69 -13.69
CA GLU A 197 -2.38 -4.71 -14.91
C GLU A 197 -1.14 -3.83 -14.79
N ASP A 198 -1.24 -2.66 -14.20
CA ASP A 198 -0.09 -1.77 -13.99
C ASP A 198 0.89 -2.35 -12.97
N VAL A 199 0.38 -2.95 -11.89
CA VAL A 199 1.20 -3.70 -10.92
C VAL A 199 1.93 -4.85 -11.61
N LEU A 200 1.25 -5.64 -12.45
CA LEU A 200 1.91 -6.68 -13.24
C LEU A 200 3.04 -6.11 -14.11
N LYS A 201 2.84 -4.98 -14.79
CA LYS A 201 3.90 -4.33 -15.58
C LYS A 201 5.08 -3.87 -14.72
N TRP A 202 4.79 -3.27 -13.56
CA TRP A 202 5.80 -2.76 -12.62
C TRP A 202 6.70 -3.86 -12.08
N TYR A 203 6.15 -5.05 -11.83
CA TYR A 203 6.90 -6.20 -11.32
C TYR A 203 7.33 -7.19 -12.42
N GLY A 204 7.18 -6.83 -13.70
CA GLY A 204 7.54 -7.72 -14.82
C GLY A 204 6.79 -9.05 -14.77
N GLY A 205 5.52 -9.03 -14.38
CA GLY A 205 4.72 -10.24 -14.14
C GLY A 205 5.12 -10.98 -12.87
N PHE A 206 5.61 -10.27 -11.84
CA PHE A 206 6.16 -10.84 -10.60
C PHE A 206 7.41 -11.72 -10.82
N GLU A 207 8.15 -11.50 -11.90
CA GLU A 207 9.49 -12.08 -12.11
C GLU A 207 10.58 -11.29 -11.35
N THR A 208 10.24 -10.09 -10.88
CA THR A 208 11.04 -9.28 -9.96
C THR A 208 10.21 -8.88 -8.74
N TYR A 209 10.87 -8.69 -7.59
CA TYR A 209 10.27 -8.14 -6.36
C TYR A 209 10.50 -6.63 -6.22
N MET A 210 11.31 -6.02 -7.08
CA MET A 210 11.56 -4.59 -7.10
C MET A 210 10.66 -3.95 -8.17
N PRO A 211 9.78 -3.00 -7.81
CA PRO A 211 8.94 -2.35 -8.81
C PRO A 211 9.77 -1.38 -9.66
N LYS A 212 9.51 -1.36 -10.98
CA LYS A 212 10.23 -0.52 -11.96
C LYS A 212 10.15 0.99 -11.72
N TRP A 213 9.17 1.45 -10.95
CA TRP A 213 8.98 2.87 -10.66
C TRP A 213 9.82 3.37 -9.47
N TYR A 214 10.41 2.46 -8.69
CA TYR A 214 11.13 2.84 -7.48
C TYR A 214 12.46 3.52 -7.81
N ILE A 215 12.69 4.69 -7.18
CA ILE A 215 13.97 5.41 -7.22
C ILE A 215 14.59 5.44 -5.82
N SER A 216 15.88 5.10 -5.73
CA SER A 216 16.60 4.99 -4.44
C SER A 216 16.97 6.33 -3.81
N GLY A 217 16.95 7.41 -4.58
CA GLY A 217 17.28 8.76 -4.13
C GLY A 217 16.31 9.81 -4.67
N PRO A 218 16.46 11.08 -4.25
CA PRO A 218 15.69 12.17 -4.80
C PRO A 218 15.92 12.27 -6.32
N PRO A 219 14.88 12.57 -7.11
CA PRO A 219 15.05 12.86 -8.53
C PRO A 219 15.91 14.13 -8.71
N GLU A 220 16.65 14.16 -9.82
CA GLU A 220 17.41 15.35 -10.26
C GLU A 220 16.50 16.55 -10.54
#